data_AF-A0ABD5M849-F1
#
_entry.id   AF-A0ABD5M849-F1
#
_cell.length_a   1.000
_cell.length_b   1.000
_cell.length_c   1.000
_cell.angle_alpha   90.00
_cell.angle_beta   90.00
_cell.angle_gamma   90.00
#
_symmetry.space_group_name_H-M   'P 1'
#
loop_
_entity.id
_entity.type
_entity.pdbx_description
1 polymer ?
#
loop_
_entity_poly.entity_id
_entity_poly.type
_entity_poly.pdbx_seq_one_letter_code
_entity_poly.pdbx_strand_id
1 'polypeptide(L)'
;MQFTVRGVAVTVTPIILLTLALGLGIAGYGGYDYVQQTDAVNNAVAVETAVVETEISRSEGRRFYYRIRVEHTYEYQGDEYTSNQVFPGSAKPMYTVRDDAAQILEPYEPNTTTTAYVAPNSPSRGFLKRQRTLAPFKFIGFGSFIAVLTTLHAIGARNPGQNTGIGQTSEREMSHHDTVFGGQRNTLYRVSKRLLLVTPVSFLISLASVVALLLNSSTAAVQARLTDPIGFALLTAALSVLGFIAGLILYGSWSFTEYRRLREQIPDQRPPSPFRHPSRLITILYTRDGLDAYGRRVKLTGFVFTVTVLFVGIIGFVLVTAA
;
A
#
# COMPACT_ATOMS: atom_id res chain seq x y z
N MET A 1 12.82 24.13 15.28
CA MET A 1 14.27 24.39 15.43
C MET A 1 14.99 23.82 14.21
N GLN A 2 16.02 24.51 13.73
CA GLN A 2 16.86 24.02 12.63
C GLN A 2 18.29 23.91 13.13
N PHE A 3 18.94 22.79 12.85
CA PHE A 3 20.35 22.59 13.18
C PHE A 3 21.00 21.72 12.11
N THR A 4 22.32 21.81 12.01
CA THR A 4 23.10 21.07 11.02
C THR A 4 23.77 19.88 11.68
N VAL A 5 23.60 18.69 11.10
CA VAL A 5 24.28 17.46 11.53
C VAL A 5 25.12 16.96 10.38
N ARG A 6 26.45 16.96 10.51
CA ARG A 6 27.39 16.54 9.45
C ARG A 6 27.11 17.22 8.09
N GLY A 7 26.77 18.51 8.11
CA GLY A 7 26.46 19.29 6.90
C GLY A 7 25.03 19.12 6.35
N VAL A 8 24.18 18.29 6.97
CA VAL A 8 22.77 18.14 6.61
C VAL A 8 21.92 19.03 7.52
N ALA A 9 21.15 19.95 6.93
CA ALA A 9 20.19 20.75 7.66
C ALA A 9 19.00 19.87 8.08
N VAL A 10 18.84 19.69 9.38
CA VAL A 10 17.74 18.93 9.98
C VAL A 10 16.79 19.91 10.63
N THR A 11 15.51 19.74 10.35
CA THR A 11 14.49 20.50 11.06
C THR A 11 13.68 19.60 11.94
N VAL A 12 13.56 20.05 13.19
CA VAL A 12 12.81 19.37 14.21
C VAL A 12 11.67 20.29 14.63
N THR A 13 10.46 19.79 14.46
CA THR A 13 9.23 20.36 15.02
C THR A 13 8.59 19.33 15.94
N PRO A 14 7.79 19.76 16.93
CA PRO A 14 7.07 18.82 17.79
C PRO A 14 6.23 17.82 16.99
N ILE A 15 5.61 18.26 15.89
CA ILE A 15 4.82 17.41 15.00
C ILE A 15 5.69 16.34 14.32
N ILE A 16 6.89 16.69 13.84
CA ILE A 16 7.83 15.72 13.25
C ILE A 16 8.24 14.68 14.29
N LEU A 17 8.59 15.11 15.51
CA LEU A 17 8.97 14.18 16.58
C LEU A 17 7.83 13.24 16.95
N LEU A 18 6.61 13.79 17.11
CA LEU A 18 5.43 13.00 17.46
C LEU A 18 5.10 12.00 16.35
N THR A 19 5.15 12.42 15.09
CA THR A 19 4.86 11.55 13.93
C THR A 19 5.91 10.46 13.78
N LEU A 20 7.19 10.79 14.01
CA LEU A 20 8.28 9.82 13.99
C LEU A 20 8.14 8.80 15.13
N ALA A 21 7.88 9.27 16.36
CA ALA A 21 7.65 8.40 17.52
C ALA A 21 6.44 7.48 17.29
N LEU A 22 5.35 8.00 16.72
CA LEU A 22 4.18 7.21 16.35
C LEU A 22 4.52 6.14 15.31
N GLY A 23 5.22 6.50 14.24
CA GLY A 23 5.64 5.54 13.20
C GLY A 23 6.54 4.42 13.75
N LEU A 24 7.53 4.78 14.57
CA LEU A 24 8.41 3.82 15.24
C LEU A 24 7.66 2.96 16.25
N GLY A 25 6.71 3.52 17.00
CA GLY A 25 5.88 2.77 17.95
C GLY A 25 5.02 1.72 17.25
N ILE A 26 4.39 2.08 16.13
CA ILE A 26 3.60 1.13 15.32
C ILE A 26 4.50 0.03 14.74
N ALA A 27 5.65 0.39 14.19
CA ALA A 27 6.59 -0.59 13.64
C ALA A 27 7.16 -1.52 14.72
N GLY A 28 7.51 -0.96 15.88
CA GLY A 28 8.01 -1.68 17.04
C GLY A 28 6.97 -2.65 17.60
N TYR A 29 5.70 -2.26 17.68
CA TYR A 29 4.61 -3.18 18.02
C TYR A 29 4.55 -4.38 17.08
N GLY A 30 4.62 -4.15 15.76
CA GLY A 30 4.66 -5.23 14.78
C GLY A 30 5.90 -6.12 14.91
N GLY A 31 7.08 -5.53 15.17
CA GLY A 31 8.31 -6.29 15.41
C GLY A 31 8.23 -7.16 16.66
N TYR A 32 7.74 -6.59 17.77
CA TYR A 32 7.53 -7.30 19.03
C TYR A 32 6.54 -8.47 18.86
N ASP A 33 5.40 -8.23 18.20
CA ASP A 33 4.41 -9.27 17.95
C ASP A 33 4.97 -10.40 17.07
N TYR A 34 5.79 -10.08 16.06
CA TYR A 34 6.44 -11.08 15.21
C TYR A 34 7.42 -11.98 15.97
N VAL A 35 8.26 -11.40 16.84
CA VAL A 35 9.19 -12.16 17.69
C VAL A 35 8.40 -13.06 18.62
N GLN A 36 7.37 -12.51 19.26
CA GLN A 36 6.49 -13.26 20.16
C GLN A 36 5.77 -14.42 19.46
N GLN A 37 5.26 -14.22 18.24
CA GLN A 37 4.69 -15.30 17.43
C GLN A 37 5.71 -16.39 17.12
N THR A 38 6.94 -15.99 16.80
CA THR A 38 8.03 -16.92 16.47
C THR A 38 8.40 -17.76 17.69
N ASP A 39 8.57 -17.15 18.85
CA ASP A 39 8.89 -17.86 20.09
C ASP A 39 7.75 -18.79 20.52
N ALA A 40 6.51 -18.32 20.41
CA ALA A 40 5.31 -19.10 20.75
C ALA A 40 5.19 -20.34 19.86
N VAL A 41 5.45 -20.22 18.55
CA VAL A 41 5.40 -21.36 17.62
C VAL A 41 6.57 -22.32 17.82
N ASN A 42 7.79 -21.81 18.05
CA ASN A 42 8.98 -22.64 18.17
C ASN A 42 8.99 -23.46 19.46
N ASN A 43 8.56 -22.86 20.57
CA ASN A 43 8.61 -23.48 21.90
C ASN A 43 7.26 -24.03 22.37
N ALA A 44 6.25 -24.07 21.49
CA ALA A 44 4.92 -24.54 21.83
C ALA A 44 4.90 -26.01 22.26
N VAL A 45 4.19 -26.28 23.35
CA VAL A 45 3.84 -27.62 23.83
C VAL A 45 2.40 -27.91 23.43
N ALA A 46 2.16 -29.10 22.85
CA ALA A 46 0.82 -29.54 22.49
C ALA A 46 0.08 -30.05 23.74
N VAL A 47 -1.14 -29.57 23.96
CA VAL A 47 -2.05 -30.01 25.03
C VAL A 47 -3.44 -30.25 24.47
N GLU A 48 -4.22 -31.08 25.13
CA GLU A 48 -5.64 -31.24 24.82
C GLU A 48 -6.42 -30.00 25.28
N THR A 49 -7.38 -29.56 24.48
CA THR A 49 -8.25 -28.42 24.78
C THR A 49 -9.69 -28.71 24.40
N ALA A 50 -10.64 -28.17 25.16
CA ALA A 50 -12.06 -28.21 24.83
C ALA A 50 -12.48 -26.87 24.20
N VAL A 51 -13.11 -26.91 23.04
CA VAL A 51 -13.68 -25.74 22.38
C VAL A 51 -15.00 -25.38 23.06
N VAL A 52 -15.09 -24.18 23.60
CA VAL A 52 -16.27 -23.67 24.31
C VAL A 52 -17.19 -22.95 23.34
N GLU A 53 -16.65 -22.02 22.56
CA GLU A 53 -17.45 -21.16 21.68
C GLU A 53 -16.65 -20.72 20.45
N THR A 54 -17.35 -20.56 19.33
CA THR A 54 -16.80 -19.98 18.10
C THR A 54 -17.65 -18.83 17.60
N GLU A 55 -16.99 -17.72 17.27
CA GLU A 55 -17.67 -16.52 16.82
C GLU A 55 -16.97 -15.92 15.59
N ILE A 56 -17.78 -15.47 14.63
CA ILE A 56 -17.34 -14.56 13.56
C ILE A 56 -17.97 -13.19 13.81
N SER A 57 -17.16 -12.24 14.27
CA SER A 57 -17.59 -10.86 14.46
C SER A 57 -17.29 -10.03 13.21
N ARG A 58 -18.23 -9.15 12.84
CA ARG A 58 -18.06 -8.18 11.77
C ARG A 58 -17.71 -6.83 12.40
N SER A 59 -16.66 -6.18 11.93
CA SER A 59 -16.32 -4.85 12.41
C SER A 59 -17.29 -3.79 11.89
N GLU A 60 -17.56 -2.81 12.72
CA GLU A 60 -18.35 -1.64 12.34
C GLU A 60 -17.51 -0.67 11.49
N GLY A 61 -18.15 -0.02 10.52
CA GLY A 61 -17.54 1.02 9.68
C GLY A 61 -17.78 0.88 8.18
N ARG A 62 -17.41 1.92 7.43
CA ARG A 62 -17.58 2.00 5.96
C ARG A 62 -16.77 0.94 5.20
N ARG A 63 -15.68 0.45 5.80
CA ARG A 63 -15.00 -0.79 5.41
C ARG A 63 -15.09 -1.74 6.60
N PHE A 64 -15.75 -2.87 6.40
CA PHE A 64 -15.86 -3.91 7.41
C PHE A 64 -14.86 -5.03 7.13
N TYR A 65 -14.46 -5.71 8.19
CA TYR A 65 -13.68 -6.92 8.15
C TYR A 65 -14.27 -7.92 9.14
N TYR A 66 -14.09 -9.20 8.87
CA TYR A 66 -14.47 -10.29 9.75
C TYR A 66 -13.29 -10.67 10.64
N ARG A 67 -13.58 -10.91 11.91
CA ARG A 67 -12.64 -11.45 12.90
C ARG A 67 -13.21 -12.75 13.43
N ILE A 68 -12.33 -13.72 13.61
CA ILE A 68 -12.66 -15.00 14.23
C ILE A 68 -12.25 -14.98 15.70
N ARG A 69 -13.02 -15.67 16.53
CA ARG A 69 -12.72 -15.95 17.92
C ARG A 69 -13.09 -17.40 18.20
N VAL A 70 -12.19 -18.14 18.85
CA VAL A 70 -12.45 -19.51 19.32
C VAL A 70 -12.06 -19.57 20.78
N GLU A 71 -13.05 -19.54 21.65
CA GLU A 71 -12.88 -19.72 23.09
C GLU A 71 -12.66 -21.19 23.40
N HIS A 72 -11.59 -21.49 24.13
CA HIS A 72 -11.20 -22.86 24.45
C HIS A 72 -10.51 -22.92 25.82
N THR A 73 -10.69 -24.03 26.53
CA THR A 73 -10.11 -24.29 27.84
C THR A 73 -9.12 -25.44 27.78
N TYR A 74 -8.02 -25.33 28.51
CA TYR A 74 -6.98 -26.36 28.57
C TYR A 74 -6.28 -26.34 29.92
N GLU A 75 -5.70 -27.47 30.28
CA GLU A 75 -4.87 -27.60 31.47
C GLU A 75 -3.39 -27.58 31.07
N TYR A 76 -2.59 -26.80 31.80
CA TYR A 76 -1.14 -26.77 31.61
C TYR A 76 -0.47 -26.67 32.98
N GLN A 77 0.39 -27.66 33.29
CA GLN A 77 1.11 -27.74 34.57
C GLN A 77 0.20 -27.77 35.82
N GLY A 78 -1.01 -28.34 35.70
CA GLY A 78 -1.96 -28.46 36.81
C GLY A 78 -2.89 -27.25 36.99
N ASP A 79 -2.71 -26.19 36.19
CA ASP A 79 -3.57 -25.02 36.18
C ASP A 79 -4.49 -25.03 34.94
N GLU A 80 -5.76 -24.68 35.14
CA GLU A 80 -6.72 -24.49 34.05
C GLU A 80 -6.60 -23.07 33.47
N TYR A 81 -6.55 -22.97 32.14
CA TYR A 81 -6.49 -21.73 31.40
C TYR A 81 -7.61 -21.65 30.37
N THR A 82 -8.04 -20.42 30.09
CA THR A 82 -8.98 -20.11 28.99
C THR A 82 -8.31 -19.17 28.00
N SER A 83 -8.34 -19.51 26.72
CA SER A 83 -7.83 -18.66 25.63
C SER A 83 -8.88 -18.48 24.55
N ASN A 84 -8.73 -17.41 23.78
CA ASN A 84 -9.57 -17.11 22.62
C ASN A 84 -8.80 -17.01 21.30
N GLN A 85 -7.57 -17.55 21.28
CA GLN A 85 -6.63 -17.38 20.18
C GLN A 85 -6.65 -18.58 19.22
N VAL A 86 -6.87 -18.33 17.93
CA VAL A 86 -6.65 -19.34 16.89
C VAL A 86 -5.19 -19.34 16.45
N PHE A 87 -4.59 -18.16 16.35
CA PHE A 87 -3.21 -17.96 15.91
C PHE A 87 -2.36 -17.39 17.05
N PRO A 88 -1.05 -17.65 17.06
CA PRO A 88 -0.15 -17.07 18.05
C PRO A 88 -0.11 -15.54 17.95
N GLY A 89 0.22 -14.89 19.06
CA GLY A 89 0.44 -13.45 19.13
C GLY A 89 -0.83 -12.62 19.35
N SER A 90 -0.67 -11.31 19.35
CA SER A 90 -1.74 -10.33 19.61
C SER A 90 -2.31 -9.77 18.31
N ALA A 91 -1.51 -9.72 17.24
CA ALA A 91 -1.99 -9.28 15.93
C ALA A 91 -2.87 -10.34 15.27
N LYS A 92 -4.18 -10.21 15.44
CA LYS A 92 -5.17 -11.13 14.84
C LYS A 92 -5.32 -10.88 13.33
N PRO A 93 -5.40 -11.95 12.50
CA PRO A 93 -5.78 -11.81 11.10
C PRO A 93 -7.14 -11.12 10.94
N MET A 94 -7.27 -10.38 9.84
CA MET A 94 -8.52 -9.70 9.45
C MET A 94 -8.90 -10.20 8.07
N TYR A 95 -10.15 -10.62 7.91
CA TYR A 95 -10.68 -11.20 6.68
C TYR A 95 -11.65 -10.22 6.02
N THR A 96 -11.59 -10.10 4.70
CA THR A 96 -12.51 -9.24 3.93
C THR A 96 -13.75 -9.99 3.47
N VAL A 97 -13.64 -11.32 3.34
CA VAL A 97 -14.73 -12.22 2.96
C VAL A 97 -15.13 -13.05 4.19
N ARG A 98 -16.44 -13.25 4.40
CA ARG A 98 -16.94 -14.02 5.54
C ARG A 98 -16.56 -15.49 5.43
N ASP A 99 -16.60 -16.02 4.22
CA ASP A 99 -16.35 -17.43 3.95
C ASP A 99 -14.90 -17.81 4.26
N ASP A 100 -13.93 -16.94 3.96
CA ASP A 100 -12.53 -17.13 4.37
C ASP A 100 -12.39 -17.25 5.90
N ALA A 101 -13.17 -16.46 6.65
CA ALA A 101 -13.18 -16.54 8.11
C ALA A 101 -13.86 -17.83 8.61
N ALA A 102 -14.97 -18.24 7.97
CA ALA A 102 -15.69 -19.46 8.31
C ALA A 102 -14.86 -20.71 8.05
N GLN A 103 -14.11 -20.76 6.95
CA GLN A 103 -13.22 -21.87 6.61
C GLN A 103 -12.13 -22.10 7.67
N ILE A 104 -11.68 -21.04 8.35
CA ILE A 104 -10.71 -21.18 9.45
C ILE A 104 -11.35 -21.79 10.70
N LEU A 105 -12.65 -21.57 10.91
CA LEU A 105 -13.41 -22.06 12.05
C LEU A 105 -13.98 -23.48 11.86
N GLU A 106 -14.12 -23.95 10.63
CA GLU A 106 -14.67 -25.27 10.28
C GLU A 106 -14.09 -26.43 11.13
N PRO A 107 -12.79 -26.49 11.46
CA PRO A 107 -12.24 -27.56 12.30
C PRO A 107 -12.53 -27.44 13.80
N TYR A 108 -13.16 -26.35 14.26
CA TYR A 108 -13.28 -25.99 15.67
C TYR A 108 -14.73 -25.88 16.08
N GLU A 109 -15.49 -26.97 16.01
CA GLU A 109 -16.89 -26.95 16.43
C GLU A 109 -17.01 -26.80 17.97
N PRO A 110 -17.98 -26.04 18.49
CA PRO A 110 -18.23 -25.96 19.92
C PRO A 110 -18.49 -27.34 20.55
N ASN A 111 -18.04 -27.54 21.79
CA ASN A 111 -18.11 -28.78 22.56
C ASN A 111 -17.32 -29.96 21.98
N THR A 112 -16.30 -29.68 21.17
CA THR A 112 -15.35 -30.69 20.68
C THR A 112 -13.99 -30.55 21.36
N THR A 113 -13.24 -31.65 21.44
CA THR A 113 -11.85 -31.63 21.89
C THR A 113 -10.90 -31.54 20.70
N THR A 114 -9.85 -30.76 20.86
CA THR A 114 -8.81 -30.58 19.85
C THR A 114 -7.44 -30.34 20.51
N THR A 115 -6.43 -30.06 19.72
CA THR A 115 -5.09 -29.75 20.21
C THR A 115 -4.86 -28.24 20.28
N ALA A 116 -4.55 -27.72 21.46
CA ALA A 116 -3.98 -26.39 21.65
C ALA A 116 -2.46 -26.46 21.76
N TYR A 117 -1.82 -25.35 21.46
CA TYR A 117 -0.39 -25.16 21.59
C TYR A 117 -0.13 -24.05 22.61
N VAL A 118 0.61 -24.38 23.66
CA VAL A 118 0.87 -23.48 24.78
C VAL A 118 2.34 -23.09 24.77
N ALA A 119 2.61 -21.78 24.77
CA ALA A 119 3.95 -21.25 24.94
C ALA A 119 4.30 -21.21 26.44
N PRO A 120 5.38 -21.86 26.91
CA PRO A 120 5.71 -21.93 28.34
C PRO A 120 5.90 -20.57 29.02
N ASN A 121 6.32 -19.55 28.28
CA ASN A 121 6.50 -18.18 28.77
C ASN A 121 5.20 -17.34 28.77
N SER A 122 4.09 -17.91 28.31
CA SER A 122 2.78 -17.25 28.23
C SER A 122 1.65 -18.29 28.24
N PRO A 123 1.50 -19.06 29.33
CA PRO A 123 0.58 -20.20 29.38
C PRO A 123 -0.88 -19.80 29.23
N SER A 124 -1.25 -18.55 29.52
CA SER A 124 -2.61 -18.00 29.31
C SER A 124 -2.95 -17.66 27.86
N ARG A 125 -2.04 -17.88 26.91
CA ARG A 125 -2.21 -17.55 25.49
C ARG A 125 -1.99 -18.75 24.59
N GLY A 126 -2.63 -19.87 24.96
CA GLY A 126 -2.72 -21.06 24.12
C GLY A 126 -3.38 -20.72 22.79
N PHE A 127 -2.93 -21.35 21.71
CA PHE A 127 -3.44 -21.11 20.37
C PHE A 127 -3.66 -22.42 19.62
N LEU A 128 -4.63 -22.44 18.70
CA LEU A 128 -5.06 -23.68 18.03
C LEU A 128 -4.25 -24.02 16.77
N LYS A 129 -3.70 -23.03 16.07
CA LYS A 129 -2.87 -23.21 14.86
C LYS A 129 -1.42 -22.84 15.12
N ARG A 130 -0.53 -23.83 15.01
CA ARG A 130 0.93 -23.67 15.06
C ARG A 130 1.49 -23.09 13.76
N GLN A 131 1.06 -21.88 13.42
CA GLN A 131 1.49 -21.17 12.23
C GLN A 131 1.58 -19.66 12.51
N ARG A 132 2.67 -19.04 12.04
CA ARG A 132 2.84 -17.59 12.08
C ARG A 132 1.91 -16.90 11.10
N THR A 133 1.44 -15.72 11.46
CA THR A 133 0.61 -14.89 10.60
C THR A 133 1.43 -13.77 9.95
N LEU A 134 0.95 -13.24 8.83
CA LEU A 134 1.53 -12.04 8.20
C LEU A 134 0.97 -10.73 8.77
N ALA A 135 0.10 -10.80 9.79
CA ALA A 135 -0.50 -9.62 10.41
C ALA A 135 0.54 -8.63 10.98
N PRO A 136 1.63 -9.07 11.64
CA PRO A 136 2.64 -8.15 12.18
C PRO A 136 3.32 -7.30 11.10
N PHE A 137 3.55 -7.88 9.92
CA PHE A 137 4.21 -7.17 8.80
C PHE A 137 3.40 -5.99 8.29
N LYS A 138 2.07 -5.99 8.46
CA LYS A 138 1.24 -4.82 8.11
C LYS A 138 1.59 -3.63 9.01
N PHE A 139 1.78 -3.85 10.31
CA PHE A 139 2.18 -2.81 11.26
C PHE A 139 3.63 -2.36 11.02
N ILE A 140 4.55 -3.31 10.81
CA ILE A 140 5.96 -3.00 10.47
C ILE A 140 6.01 -2.13 9.22
N GLY A 141 5.33 -2.53 8.15
CA GLY A 141 5.31 -1.81 6.87
C GLY A 141 4.74 -0.39 7.02
N PHE A 142 3.56 -0.26 7.66
CA PHE A 142 2.90 1.04 7.82
C PHE A 142 3.70 1.99 8.73
N GLY A 143 4.16 1.51 9.89
CA GLY A 143 4.96 2.30 10.82
C GLY A 143 6.30 2.74 10.21
N SER A 144 7.00 1.82 9.54
CA SER A 144 8.26 2.11 8.85
C SER A 144 8.07 3.14 7.74
N PHE A 145 6.98 3.02 6.96
CA PHE A 145 6.66 3.98 5.91
C PHE A 145 6.47 5.40 6.46
N ILE A 146 5.69 5.56 7.54
CA ILE A 146 5.50 6.85 8.22
C ILE A 146 6.85 7.39 8.71
N ALA A 147 7.65 6.56 9.39
CA ALA A 147 8.93 6.97 9.94
C ALA A 147 9.91 7.43 8.85
N VAL A 148 9.98 6.71 7.73
CA VAL A 148 10.83 7.05 6.57
C VAL A 148 10.38 8.35 5.93
N LEU A 149 9.08 8.52 5.63
CA LEU A 149 8.57 9.76 5.04
C LEU A 149 8.84 10.97 5.95
N THR A 150 8.60 10.82 7.25
CA THR A 150 8.82 11.86 8.25
C THR A 150 10.29 12.25 8.33
N THR A 151 11.19 11.26 8.35
CA THR A 151 12.64 11.46 8.36
C THR A 151 13.10 12.19 7.10
N LEU A 152 12.65 11.73 5.93
CA LEU A 152 12.99 12.34 4.64
C LEU A 152 12.48 13.78 4.52
N HIS A 153 11.30 14.08 5.07
CA HIS A 153 10.77 15.44 5.16
C HIS A 153 11.58 16.33 6.15
N ALA A 154 12.02 15.75 7.28
CA ALA A 154 12.79 16.47 8.30
C ALA A 154 14.19 16.89 7.82
N ILE A 155 14.86 16.04 7.04
CA ILE A 155 16.19 16.31 6.45
C ILE A 155 16.11 16.95 5.05
N GLY A 156 14.89 17.12 4.53
CA GLY A 156 14.66 17.68 3.21
C GLY A 156 14.99 19.17 3.16
N ALA A 157 15.57 19.59 2.03
CA ALA A 157 15.74 21.01 1.73
C ALA A 157 14.41 21.75 1.93
N ARG A 158 14.45 23.01 2.37
CA ARG A 158 13.25 23.75 2.80
C ARG A 158 12.45 24.35 1.67
N ASN A 159 13.14 24.95 0.70
CA ASN A 159 12.52 25.58 -0.47
C ASN A 159 12.92 24.89 -1.80
N PRO A 160 12.93 23.54 -1.90
CA PRO A 160 13.29 22.87 -3.13
C PRO A 160 12.21 23.13 -4.17
N GLY A 161 12.61 23.53 -5.38
CA GLY A 161 11.67 23.87 -6.45
C GLY A 161 10.90 25.18 -6.24
N GLN A 162 11.45 26.07 -5.42
CA GLN A 162 11.03 27.47 -5.31
C GLN A 162 12.21 28.36 -5.68
N ASN A 163 11.94 29.54 -6.24
CA ASN A 163 12.95 30.56 -6.59
C ASN A 163 14.10 30.02 -7.47
N THR A 164 13.83 29.08 -8.38
CA THR A 164 14.87 28.52 -9.28
C THR A 164 15.23 29.44 -10.46
N GLY A 165 14.76 30.69 -10.47
CA GLY A 165 14.96 31.63 -11.59
C GLY A 165 14.14 31.32 -12.85
N ILE A 166 13.47 30.15 -12.90
CA ILE A 166 12.55 29.76 -13.98
C ILE A 166 11.25 30.57 -13.85
N GLY A 167 11.26 31.74 -14.47
CA GLY A 167 10.17 32.71 -14.47
C GLY A 167 10.58 34.13 -14.91
N GLN A 168 11.88 34.45 -14.96
CA GLN A 168 12.38 35.79 -15.31
C GLN A 168 13.10 35.90 -16.65
N THR A 169 13.46 34.81 -17.31
CA THR A 169 14.08 34.84 -18.64
C THR A 169 13.04 34.50 -19.71
N SER A 170 12.59 35.54 -20.41
CA SER A 170 12.00 35.45 -21.75
C SER A 170 12.70 34.40 -22.59
N GLU A 171 11.90 33.55 -23.26
CA GLU A 171 12.00 33.31 -24.70
C GLU A 171 13.43 33.25 -25.28
N ARG A 172 14.33 32.48 -24.66
CA ARG A 172 15.69 32.26 -25.19
C ARG A 172 15.85 30.81 -25.63
N GLU A 173 15.84 30.65 -26.95
CA GLU A 173 16.23 29.48 -27.75
C GLU A 173 15.49 28.17 -27.46
N MET A 174 14.31 28.05 -28.09
CA MET A 174 13.62 26.78 -28.30
C MET A 174 14.21 26.03 -29.51
N SER A 175 15.31 25.31 -29.37
CA SER A 175 15.67 24.30 -30.40
C SER A 175 16.73 23.33 -29.91
N HIS A 176 16.35 22.28 -29.16
CA HIS A 176 17.11 21.02 -29.16
C HIS A 176 16.44 19.81 -28.47
N HIS A 177 15.12 19.71 -28.33
CA HIS A 177 14.50 18.56 -27.63
C HIS A 177 13.10 18.20 -28.14
N ASP A 178 12.97 17.93 -29.45
CA ASP A 178 11.69 17.56 -30.08
C ASP A 178 11.38 16.06 -30.11
N THR A 179 12.37 15.21 -29.81
CA THR A 179 12.23 13.75 -29.83
C THR A 179 12.42 13.12 -28.45
N VAL A 180 11.58 12.14 -28.14
CA VAL A 180 11.66 11.30 -26.93
C VAL A 180 11.62 9.85 -27.39
N PHE A 181 12.70 9.08 -27.14
CA PHE A 181 12.85 7.69 -27.60
C PHE A 181 12.60 7.49 -29.12
N GLY A 182 13.10 8.41 -29.95
CA GLY A 182 12.94 8.34 -31.41
C GLY A 182 11.57 8.76 -31.95
N GLY A 183 10.59 9.06 -31.09
CA GLY A 183 9.26 9.55 -31.47
C GLY A 183 9.05 11.04 -31.18
N GLN A 184 8.08 11.66 -31.87
CA GLN A 184 7.71 13.06 -31.63
C GLN A 184 7.13 13.25 -30.23
N ARG A 185 7.73 14.15 -29.47
CA ARG A 185 7.37 14.44 -28.07
C ARG A 185 5.91 14.88 -27.90
N ASN A 186 5.38 15.64 -28.85
CA ASN A 186 4.00 16.12 -28.85
C ASN A 186 2.98 14.98 -29.04
N THR A 187 3.34 13.97 -29.83
CA THR A 187 2.52 12.77 -30.05
C THR A 187 2.44 11.95 -28.76
N LEU A 188 3.59 11.74 -28.09
CA LEU A 188 3.65 11.02 -26.82
C LEU A 188 2.75 11.67 -25.75
N TYR A 189 2.84 13.00 -25.59
CA TYR A 189 1.99 13.73 -24.65
C TYR A 189 0.50 13.60 -24.99
N ARG A 190 0.13 13.77 -26.27
CA ARG A 190 -1.27 13.70 -26.71
C ARG A 190 -1.86 12.31 -26.50
N VAL A 191 -1.13 11.25 -26.88
CA VAL A 191 -1.54 9.86 -26.70
C VAL A 191 -1.67 9.54 -25.21
N SER A 192 -0.68 9.91 -24.40
CA SER A 192 -0.72 9.66 -22.95
C SER A 192 -1.94 10.32 -22.28
N LYS A 193 -2.24 11.60 -22.60
CA LYS A 193 -3.44 12.27 -22.09
C LYS A 193 -4.75 11.64 -22.56
N ARG A 194 -4.83 11.20 -23.82
CA ARG A 194 -6.02 10.50 -24.33
C ARG A 194 -6.23 9.18 -23.59
N LEU A 195 -5.18 8.39 -23.40
CA LEU A 195 -5.25 7.15 -22.61
C LEU A 195 -5.73 7.44 -21.19
N LEU A 196 -5.10 8.39 -20.48
CA LEU A 196 -5.45 8.75 -19.11
C LEU A 196 -6.88 9.26 -18.94
N LEU A 197 -7.51 9.78 -20.01
CA LEU A 197 -8.90 10.25 -19.98
C LEU A 197 -9.88 9.15 -20.40
N VAL A 198 -9.59 8.42 -21.47
CA VAL A 198 -10.52 7.45 -22.08
C VAL A 198 -10.58 6.16 -21.28
N THR A 199 -9.45 5.66 -20.78
CA THR A 199 -9.43 4.33 -20.16
C THR A 199 -10.19 4.26 -18.83
N PRO A 200 -10.18 5.27 -17.93
CA PRO A 200 -11.03 5.23 -16.73
C PRO A 200 -12.51 5.25 -17.09
N VAL A 201 -12.91 6.02 -18.11
CA VAL A 201 -14.31 6.08 -18.58
C VAL A 201 -14.73 4.71 -19.14
N SER A 202 -13.89 4.09 -19.97
CA SER A 202 -14.13 2.75 -20.52
C SER A 202 -14.23 1.69 -19.41
N PHE A 203 -13.41 1.79 -18.37
CA PHE A 203 -13.47 0.90 -17.21
C PHE A 203 -14.80 1.03 -16.46
N LEU A 204 -15.26 2.26 -16.21
CA LEU A 204 -16.53 2.49 -15.51
C LEU A 204 -17.74 2.00 -16.33
N ILE A 205 -17.73 2.24 -17.64
CA ILE A 205 -18.77 1.74 -18.55
C ILE A 205 -18.79 0.21 -18.51
N SER A 206 -17.62 -0.42 -18.65
CA SER A 206 -17.49 -1.88 -18.59
C SER A 206 -17.99 -2.45 -17.25
N LEU A 207 -17.64 -1.83 -16.12
CA LEU A 207 -18.10 -2.26 -14.80
C LEU A 207 -19.64 -2.15 -14.68
N ALA A 208 -20.22 -1.05 -15.17
CA ALA A 208 -21.67 -0.88 -15.20
C ALA A 208 -22.34 -1.93 -16.10
N SER A 209 -21.74 -2.28 -17.24
CA SER A 209 -22.22 -3.37 -18.10
C SER A 209 -22.18 -4.73 -17.41
N VAL A 210 -21.10 -5.06 -16.69
CA VAL A 210 -21.03 -6.30 -15.90
C VAL A 210 -22.17 -6.35 -14.88
N VAL A 211 -22.36 -5.28 -14.11
CA VAL A 211 -23.43 -5.20 -13.11
C VAL A 211 -24.82 -5.36 -13.77
N ALA A 212 -25.08 -4.64 -14.85
CA ALA A 212 -26.35 -4.72 -15.57
C ALA A 212 -26.63 -6.11 -16.15
N LEU A 213 -25.61 -6.78 -16.67
CA LEU A 213 -25.73 -8.15 -17.19
C LEU A 213 -25.97 -9.16 -16.06
N LEU A 214 -25.30 -8.99 -14.91
CA LEU A 214 -25.49 -9.86 -13.75
C LEU A 214 -26.90 -9.71 -13.15
N LEU A 215 -27.40 -8.48 -13.03
CA LEU A 215 -28.75 -8.21 -12.51
C LEU A 215 -29.86 -8.81 -13.40
N ASN A 216 -29.59 -8.99 -14.69
CA ASN A 216 -30.52 -9.60 -15.64
C ASN A 216 -30.28 -11.11 -15.86
N SER A 217 -29.24 -11.68 -15.22
CA SER A 217 -28.91 -13.10 -15.40
C SER A 217 -29.74 -14.00 -14.47
N SER A 218 -30.28 -15.10 -15.02
CA SER A 218 -31.18 -16.00 -14.29
C SER A 218 -30.48 -17.16 -13.56
N THR A 219 -29.14 -17.20 -13.56
CA THR A 219 -28.36 -18.34 -13.03
C THR A 219 -27.39 -17.90 -11.92
N ALA A 220 -27.33 -18.69 -10.84
CA ALA A 220 -26.54 -18.40 -9.64
C ALA A 220 -25.04 -18.72 -9.77
N ALA A 221 -24.62 -19.44 -10.83
CA ALA A 221 -23.22 -19.82 -11.05
C ALA A 221 -22.70 -19.19 -12.35
N VAL A 222 -22.01 -18.07 -12.23
CA VAL A 222 -21.45 -17.32 -13.37
C VAL A 222 -20.10 -17.91 -13.76
N GLN A 223 -20.12 -18.94 -14.61
CA GLN A 223 -18.94 -19.33 -15.38
C GLN A 223 -18.90 -18.49 -16.66
N ALA A 224 -18.21 -17.35 -16.63
CA ALA A 224 -18.08 -16.47 -17.78
C ALA A 224 -16.98 -16.96 -18.72
N ARG A 225 -17.33 -17.29 -19.97
CA ARG A 225 -16.35 -17.51 -21.05
C ARG A 225 -15.97 -16.16 -21.66
N LEU A 226 -14.77 -16.07 -22.25
CA LEU A 226 -14.30 -14.85 -22.93
C LEU A 226 -15.22 -14.36 -24.06
N THR A 227 -15.98 -15.28 -24.67
CA THR A 227 -16.95 -14.99 -25.74
C THR A 227 -18.31 -14.54 -25.24
N ASP A 228 -18.58 -14.64 -23.94
CA ASP A 228 -19.87 -14.26 -23.38
C ASP A 228 -19.90 -12.74 -23.16
N PRO A 229 -21.08 -12.09 -23.17
CA PRO A 229 -21.19 -10.64 -22.93
C PRO A 229 -20.52 -10.20 -21.63
N ILE A 230 -20.63 -11.01 -20.57
CA ILE A 230 -19.95 -10.77 -19.29
C ILE A 230 -18.43 -10.88 -19.45
N GLY A 231 -17.94 -11.90 -20.17
CA GLY A 231 -16.52 -12.08 -20.46
C GLY A 231 -15.93 -10.93 -21.27
N PHE A 232 -16.63 -10.45 -22.31
CA PHE A 232 -16.23 -9.27 -23.07
C PHE A 232 -16.17 -8.00 -22.22
N ALA A 233 -17.16 -7.80 -21.35
CA ALA A 233 -17.17 -6.67 -20.44
C ALA A 233 -15.96 -6.74 -19.48
N LEU A 234 -15.70 -7.90 -18.86
CA LEU A 234 -14.54 -8.10 -17.98
C LEU A 234 -13.20 -7.92 -18.71
N LEU A 235 -13.07 -8.43 -19.94
CA LEU A 235 -11.88 -8.21 -20.77
C LEU A 235 -11.68 -6.72 -21.07
N THR A 236 -12.75 -5.99 -21.35
CA THR A 236 -12.70 -4.54 -21.58
C THR A 236 -12.25 -3.80 -20.32
N ALA A 237 -12.70 -4.20 -19.12
CA ALA A 237 -12.21 -3.65 -17.87
C ALA A 237 -10.71 -3.91 -17.70
N ALA A 238 -10.26 -5.14 -17.94
CA ALA A 238 -8.84 -5.51 -17.84
C ALA A 238 -7.96 -4.70 -18.81
N LEU A 239 -8.36 -4.60 -20.08
CA LEU A 239 -7.64 -3.79 -21.08
C LEU A 239 -7.65 -2.30 -20.72
N SER A 240 -8.73 -1.80 -20.13
CA SER A 240 -8.81 -0.41 -19.66
C SER A 240 -7.81 -0.13 -18.55
N VAL A 241 -7.65 -1.05 -17.59
CA VAL A 241 -6.63 -0.94 -16.54
C VAL A 241 -5.21 -0.95 -17.13
N LEU A 242 -4.91 -1.88 -18.03
CA LEU A 242 -3.61 -1.93 -18.71
C LEU A 242 -3.34 -0.66 -19.53
N GLY A 243 -4.33 -0.17 -20.26
CA GLY A 243 -4.24 1.07 -21.02
C GLY A 243 -4.04 2.30 -20.14
N PHE A 244 -4.64 2.33 -18.95
CA PHE A 244 -4.40 3.40 -17.96
C PHE A 244 -2.95 3.39 -17.47
N ILE A 245 -2.41 2.23 -17.13
CA ILE A 245 -1.00 2.09 -16.71
C ILE A 245 -0.06 2.47 -17.83
N ALA A 246 -0.30 2.01 -19.06
CA ALA A 246 0.46 2.43 -20.23
C ALA A 246 0.40 3.96 -20.41
N GLY A 247 -0.78 4.58 -20.25
CA GLY A 247 -0.97 6.02 -20.24
C GLY A 247 -0.13 6.73 -19.18
N LEU A 248 -0.09 6.20 -17.95
CA LEU A 248 0.73 6.72 -16.85
C LEU A 248 2.23 6.59 -17.15
N ILE A 249 2.69 5.47 -17.69
CA ILE A 249 4.11 5.25 -18.05
C ILE A 249 4.54 6.20 -19.16
N LEU A 250 3.71 6.36 -20.21
CA LEU A 250 3.98 7.29 -21.31
C LEU A 250 3.98 8.74 -20.82
N TYR A 251 2.99 9.13 -20.00
CA TYR A 251 2.93 10.46 -19.40
C TYR A 251 4.11 10.70 -18.46
N GLY A 252 4.47 9.73 -17.63
CA GLY A 252 5.61 9.80 -16.72
C GLY A 252 6.92 9.98 -17.46
N SER A 253 7.11 9.23 -18.55
CA SER A 253 8.27 9.36 -19.44
C SER A 253 8.36 10.74 -20.07
N TRP A 254 7.26 11.24 -20.65
CA TRP A 254 7.19 12.60 -21.19
C TRP A 254 7.44 13.66 -20.11
N SER A 255 6.81 13.51 -18.95
CA SER A 255 6.89 14.42 -17.81
C SER A 255 8.32 14.47 -17.25
N PHE A 256 9.03 13.34 -17.24
CA PHE A 256 10.43 13.26 -16.85
C PHE A 256 11.35 13.98 -17.84
N THR A 257 11.09 13.88 -19.15
CA THR A 257 11.86 14.66 -20.14
C THR A 257 11.61 16.16 -20.00
N GLU A 258 10.38 16.58 -19.71
CA GLU A 258 10.05 17.99 -19.44
C GLU A 258 10.70 18.50 -18.15
N TYR A 259 10.73 17.68 -17.10
CA TYR A 259 11.50 17.97 -15.90
C TYR A 259 12.98 18.21 -16.22
N ARG A 260 13.59 17.33 -17.03
CA ARG A 260 14.99 17.46 -17.42
C ARG A 260 15.24 18.75 -18.20
N ARG A 261 14.34 19.10 -19.13
CA ARG A 261 14.38 20.37 -19.87
C ARG A 261 14.34 21.58 -18.94
N LEU A 262 13.37 21.61 -18.01
CA LEU A 262 13.27 22.71 -17.05
C LEU A 262 14.53 22.80 -16.17
N ARG A 263 15.08 21.65 -15.75
CA ARG A 263 16.32 21.61 -14.97
C ARG A 263 17.52 22.19 -15.72
N GLU A 264 17.60 22.02 -17.03
CA GLU A 264 18.67 22.58 -17.87
C GLU A 264 18.58 24.11 -18.01
N GLN A 265 17.39 24.68 -17.82
CA GLN A 265 17.11 26.12 -17.91
C GLN A 265 17.38 26.90 -16.61
N ILE A 266 17.72 26.24 -15.51
CA ILE A 266 18.02 26.90 -14.23
C ILE A 266 19.32 27.71 -14.37
N PRO A 267 19.30 29.05 -14.22
CA PRO A 267 20.52 29.86 -14.13
C PRO A 267 21.24 29.54 -12.82
N ASP A 268 22.58 29.48 -12.85
CA ASP A 268 23.45 29.13 -11.71
C ASP A 268 23.40 27.68 -11.21
N GLN A 269 24.24 27.35 -10.21
CA GLN A 269 24.58 25.99 -9.77
C GLN A 269 23.35 25.06 -9.68
N ARG A 270 23.27 24.13 -10.64
CA ARG A 270 22.11 23.25 -10.82
C ARG A 270 21.82 22.47 -9.53
N PRO A 271 20.62 22.61 -8.93
CA PRO A 271 20.28 21.85 -7.74
C PRO A 271 20.36 20.35 -8.02
N PRO A 272 20.78 19.53 -7.04
CA PRO A 272 20.77 18.09 -7.18
C PRO A 272 19.36 17.56 -7.47
N SER A 273 19.30 16.54 -8.34
CA SER A 273 18.07 15.95 -8.88
C SER A 273 17.15 15.45 -7.75
N PRO A 274 15.89 15.91 -7.64
CA PRO A 274 14.95 15.40 -6.63
C PRO A 274 14.74 13.88 -6.72
N PHE A 275 14.80 13.30 -7.92
CA PHE A 275 14.64 11.85 -8.12
C PHE A 275 15.86 11.02 -7.69
N ARG A 276 17.03 11.64 -7.48
CA ARG A 276 18.20 10.98 -6.87
C ARG A 276 18.36 11.31 -5.38
N HIS A 277 17.60 12.29 -4.89
CA HIS A 277 17.64 12.75 -3.50
C HIS A 277 16.22 12.75 -2.92
N PRO A 278 15.75 11.61 -2.38
CA PRO A 278 14.35 11.41 -2.03
C PRO A 278 13.82 12.40 -0.99
N SER A 279 14.69 12.94 -0.12
CA SER A 279 14.33 14.00 0.82
C SER A 279 13.86 15.28 0.12
N ARG A 280 14.48 15.67 -1.00
CA ARG A 280 14.04 16.82 -1.82
C ARG A 280 12.71 16.54 -2.51
N LEU A 281 12.55 15.34 -3.07
CA LEU A 281 11.31 14.94 -3.72
C LEU A 281 10.13 14.99 -2.74
N ILE A 282 10.32 14.42 -1.55
CA ILE A 282 9.28 14.39 -0.51
C ILE A 282 8.94 15.82 -0.07
N THR A 283 9.91 16.70 0.17
CA THR A 283 9.55 18.09 0.50
C THR A 283 8.75 18.75 -0.61
N ILE A 284 9.14 18.61 -1.88
CA ILE A 284 8.38 19.16 -3.03
C ILE A 284 6.95 18.61 -3.08
N LEU A 285 6.76 17.31 -2.80
CA LEU A 285 5.44 16.68 -2.78
C LEU A 285 4.55 17.23 -1.66
N TYR A 286 5.12 17.51 -0.48
CA TYR A 286 4.41 18.07 0.67
C TYR A 286 4.14 19.58 0.54
N THR A 287 4.93 20.33 -0.23
CA THR A 287 4.73 21.76 -0.46
C THR A 287 3.40 22.01 -1.20
N ARG A 288 2.50 22.81 -0.59
CA ARG A 288 1.20 23.17 -1.19
C ARG A 288 1.33 24.32 -2.19
N ASP A 289 1.91 25.44 -1.74
CA ASP A 289 1.99 26.69 -2.50
C ASP A 289 3.45 27.17 -2.65
N GLY A 290 3.67 28.12 -3.57
CA GLY A 290 4.99 28.74 -3.79
C GLY A 290 5.95 27.97 -4.69
N LEU A 291 5.53 26.84 -5.28
CA LEU A 291 6.33 26.11 -6.28
C LEU A 291 6.35 26.87 -7.62
N ASP A 292 7.56 27.05 -8.16
CA ASP A 292 7.76 27.55 -9.51
C ASP A 292 7.42 26.49 -10.58
N ALA A 293 7.63 26.81 -11.86
CA ALA A 293 7.32 25.90 -12.96
C ALA A 293 8.07 24.56 -12.84
N TYR A 294 9.32 24.57 -12.35
CA TYR A 294 10.12 23.39 -12.13
C TYR A 294 9.62 22.57 -10.94
N GLY A 295 9.39 23.21 -9.79
CA GLY A 295 8.87 22.54 -8.59
C GLY A 295 7.51 21.89 -8.83
N ARG A 296 6.60 22.60 -9.54
CA ARG A 296 5.29 22.06 -9.92
C ARG A 296 5.41 20.88 -10.86
N ARG A 297 6.37 20.91 -11.80
CA ARG A 297 6.63 19.78 -12.70
C ARG A 297 7.15 18.58 -11.92
N VAL A 298 8.15 18.75 -11.06
CA VAL A 298 8.68 17.67 -10.20
C VAL A 298 7.57 17.04 -9.36
N LYS A 299 6.69 17.86 -8.77
CA LYS A 299 5.54 17.38 -7.99
C LYS A 299 4.61 16.48 -8.84
N LEU A 300 4.24 16.93 -10.04
CA LEU A 300 3.39 16.17 -10.96
C LEU A 300 4.07 14.88 -11.43
N THR A 301 5.34 14.94 -11.83
CA THR A 301 6.11 13.77 -12.26
C THR A 301 6.25 12.75 -11.13
N GLY A 302 6.59 13.20 -9.92
CA GLY A 302 6.67 12.35 -8.74
C GLY A 302 5.34 11.69 -8.40
N PHE A 303 4.24 12.45 -8.45
CA PHE A 303 2.89 11.91 -8.23
C PHE A 303 2.53 10.82 -9.23
N VAL A 304 2.82 11.01 -10.52
CA VAL A 304 2.55 10.02 -11.56
C VAL A 304 3.32 8.72 -11.31
N PHE A 305 4.61 8.81 -10.95
CA PHE A 305 5.38 7.61 -10.62
C PHE A 305 4.83 6.90 -9.39
N THR A 306 4.46 7.62 -8.34
CA THR A 306 3.82 7.04 -7.15
C THR A 306 2.53 6.31 -7.50
N VAL A 307 1.65 6.94 -8.30
CA VAL A 307 0.40 6.33 -8.76
C VAL A 307 0.67 5.09 -9.63
N THR A 308 1.65 5.16 -10.53
CA THR A 308 2.04 4.03 -11.40
C THR A 308 2.50 2.83 -10.56
N VAL A 309 3.39 3.05 -9.60
CA VAL A 309 3.88 1.99 -8.70
C VAL A 309 2.74 1.39 -7.88
N LEU A 310 1.81 2.23 -7.38
CA LEU A 310 0.63 1.76 -6.66
C LEU A 310 -0.23 0.82 -7.54
N PHE A 311 -0.55 1.20 -8.76
CA PHE A 311 -1.36 0.37 -9.67
C PHE A 311 -0.65 -0.92 -10.07
N VAL A 312 0.65 -0.87 -10.37
CA VAL A 312 1.45 -2.08 -10.64
C VAL A 312 1.47 -3.00 -9.43
N GLY A 313 1.63 -2.45 -8.22
CA GLY A 313 1.57 -3.21 -6.97
C GLY A 313 0.20 -3.86 -6.72
N ILE A 314 -0.89 -3.16 -7.00
CA ILE A 314 -2.26 -3.71 -6.91
C ILE A 314 -2.43 -4.87 -7.88
N ILE A 315 -2.00 -4.74 -9.14
CA ILE A 315 -2.09 -5.83 -10.12
C ILE A 315 -1.24 -7.02 -9.69
N GLY A 316 0.02 -6.78 -9.27
CA GLY A 316 0.89 -7.84 -8.77
C GLY A 316 0.28 -8.57 -7.58
N PHE A 317 -0.32 -7.83 -6.64
CA PHE A 317 -1.03 -8.42 -5.50
C PHE A 317 -2.20 -9.29 -5.96
N VAL A 318 -3.08 -8.76 -6.82
CA VAL A 318 -4.23 -9.51 -7.34
C VAL A 318 -3.79 -10.79 -8.05
N LEU A 319 -2.76 -10.72 -8.89
CA LEU A 319 -2.22 -11.89 -9.60
C LEU A 319 -1.64 -12.94 -8.67
N VAL A 320 -0.98 -12.54 -7.58
CA VAL A 320 -0.43 -13.47 -6.58
C VAL A 320 -1.52 -14.09 -5.71
N THR A 321 -2.57 -13.34 -5.37
CA THR A 321 -3.66 -13.85 -4.52
C THR A 321 -4.73 -14.63 -5.27
N ALA A 322 -4.83 -14.44 -6.57
CA ALA A 322 -5.77 -15.17 -7.43
C ALA A 322 -5.18 -16.48 -7.99
N ALA A 323 -3.89 -16.74 -7.75
CA ALA A 323 -3.18 -17.97 -8.09
C ALA A 323 -3.11 -18.91 -6.88
#